data_AF-A0A1I8J0P7-F1
#
_entry.id   AF-A0A1I8J0P7-F1
#
_cell.length_a   1.000
_cell.length_b   1.000
_cell.length_c   1.000
_cell.angle_alpha   90.00
_cell.angle_beta   90.00
_cell.angle_gamma   90.00
#
_symmetry.space_group_name_H-M   'P 1'
#
loop_
_entity.id
_entity.type
_entity.pdbx_description
1 polymer ?
#
loop_
_entity_poly.entity_id
_entity_poly.type
_entity_poly.pdbx_seq_one_letter_code
_entity_poly.pdbx_strand_id
1 'polypeptide(L)'
;RPSVAENKPPPKPASSDCTAQRKRQFNRQKQEKQRVGIEPKTCLKTRREKQLDEKAGATWKTAGWYWSDGEEIPRSVVSSQWPSVVPKPLNPEPNKPHAQQALNSFPTSLKLATPTARTTPTTQSTRTTTRAAVAPTKKAAPAFNSSARIPRILHQAFASEMVYENYLPYINSCMALNPDWTYYLWRDSDAEALISSAYPEFLAKYKKYSDVLERADSIRYIVLHHFGGIYLDMDVQCVRPFFPALENFNSFLDQERIEQTNIFWGWPFSVMNSAMGSAPGHPFFREVINEMLHKSQIGNAFATTGPAILTQVYKQYTAVKPAVPVTLLEPNVMSPLMDGNKNWRSMCGSLAAAKSKPDSRRSWKERGCIMLESKNWRYDDSDNSTICVHRFLHLGYGFAAGARKKPFNVTARFWPRLTIMPVFRTFFPRNKCVKYSL
;
A
#
# COMPACT_ATOMS: atom_id res chain seq x y z
N ARG A 1 -25.27 -7.44 -80.84
CA ARG A 1 -25.85 -8.24 -79.72
C ARG A 1 -24.88 -8.10 -78.53
N PRO A 2 -25.39 -7.81 -77.33
CA PRO A 2 -24.82 -6.91 -76.29
C PRO A 2 -23.66 -7.56 -75.52
N SER A 3 -22.65 -6.90 -74.94
CA SER A 3 -22.43 -5.62 -74.22
C SER A 3 -22.97 -5.55 -72.77
N VAL A 4 -22.04 -5.74 -71.84
CA VAL A 4 -21.82 -5.07 -70.54
C VAL A 4 -22.95 -5.12 -69.48
N ALA A 5 -22.62 -5.76 -68.35
CA ALA A 5 -23.15 -5.40 -67.04
C ALA A 5 -22.00 -5.46 -66.00
N GLU A 6 -21.34 -4.32 -65.81
CA GLU A 6 -20.64 -4.00 -64.55
C GLU A 6 -21.70 -3.63 -63.51
N ASN A 7 -21.72 -4.29 -62.35
CA ASN A 7 -22.44 -3.81 -61.18
C ASN A 7 -21.44 -3.27 -60.15
N LYS A 8 -21.34 -1.94 -60.12
CA LYS A 8 -20.74 -1.14 -59.03
C LYS A 8 -21.63 -1.17 -57.78
N PRO A 9 -21.05 -1.03 -56.58
CA PRO A 9 -21.79 -1.04 -55.32
C PRO A 9 -22.57 0.27 -55.08
N PRO A 10 -23.80 0.21 -54.52
CA PRO A 10 -24.53 1.38 -54.06
C PRO A 10 -24.05 1.87 -52.66
N PRO A 11 -24.34 3.13 -52.29
CA PRO A 11 -23.51 3.94 -51.40
C PRO A 11 -23.84 3.80 -49.90
N LYS A 12 -22.88 4.25 -49.07
CA LYS A 12 -22.95 4.34 -47.60
C LYS A 12 -24.17 5.14 -47.11
N PRO A 13 -24.91 4.69 -46.09
CA PRO A 13 -25.72 5.57 -45.27
C PRO A 13 -24.86 6.28 -44.22
N ALA A 14 -25.16 7.57 -44.08
CA ALA A 14 -24.47 8.57 -43.28
C ALA A 14 -24.58 8.35 -41.75
N SER A 15 -23.61 8.93 -41.05
CA SER A 15 -23.53 9.10 -39.61
C SER A 15 -24.84 9.57 -38.98
N SER A 16 -25.43 8.75 -38.11
CA SER A 16 -26.50 9.18 -37.20
C SER A 16 -25.92 9.53 -35.83
N ASP A 17 -26.24 10.75 -35.44
CA ASP A 17 -25.68 11.56 -34.38
C ASP A 17 -26.23 11.12 -33.01
N CYS A 18 -25.38 10.51 -32.16
CA CYS A 18 -25.73 10.05 -30.80
C CYS A 18 -26.10 11.21 -29.84
N THR A 19 -26.04 12.47 -30.28
CA THR A 19 -26.35 13.63 -29.46
C THR A 19 -27.85 13.99 -29.46
N ALA A 20 -28.66 13.44 -30.39
CA ALA A 20 -30.10 13.74 -30.49
C ALA A 20 -31.00 12.90 -29.55
N GLN A 21 -30.60 11.67 -29.18
CA GLN A 21 -31.38 10.84 -28.25
C GLN A 21 -31.20 11.24 -26.77
N ARG A 22 -30.04 11.78 -26.38
CA ARG A 22 -29.82 12.31 -25.02
C ARG A 22 -30.55 13.63 -24.73
N LYS A 23 -30.82 14.46 -25.75
CA LYS A 23 -31.59 15.72 -25.59
C LYS A 23 -33.10 15.51 -25.39
N ARG A 24 -33.67 14.39 -25.88
CA ARG A 24 -35.10 14.08 -25.68
C ARG A 24 -35.42 13.54 -24.28
N GLN A 25 -34.45 12.90 -23.61
CA GLN A 25 -34.62 12.38 -22.25
C GLN A 25 -34.39 13.47 -21.18
N PHE A 26 -33.52 14.45 -21.45
CA PHE A 26 -33.26 15.58 -20.56
C PHE A 26 -34.39 16.63 -20.55
N ASN A 27 -35.10 16.82 -21.66
CA ASN A 27 -36.23 17.77 -21.74
C ASN A 27 -37.54 17.23 -21.13
N ARG A 28 -37.72 15.91 -20.97
CA ARG A 28 -38.87 15.35 -20.22
C ARG A 28 -38.74 15.54 -18.71
N GLN A 29 -37.54 15.41 -18.15
CA GLN A 29 -37.30 15.62 -16.70
C GLN A 29 -37.29 17.08 -16.27
N LYS A 30 -37.11 18.03 -17.22
CA LYS A 30 -37.14 19.47 -16.93
C LYS A 30 -38.55 20.07 -16.95
N GLN A 31 -39.50 19.46 -17.66
CA GLN A 31 -40.91 19.89 -17.67
C GLN A 31 -41.73 19.37 -16.48
N GLU A 32 -41.25 18.33 -15.78
CA GLU A 32 -41.96 17.75 -14.63
C GLU A 32 -41.56 18.38 -13.27
N LYS A 33 -40.54 19.27 -13.27
CA LYS A 33 -40.12 20.06 -12.09
C LYS A 33 -40.56 21.54 -12.13
N GLN A 34 -41.38 21.94 -13.10
CA GLN A 34 -41.94 23.30 -13.21
C GLN A 34 -43.47 23.37 -13.01
N ARG A 35 -44.10 22.29 -12.55
CA ARG A 35 -45.47 22.30 -12.01
C ARG A 35 -45.42 21.97 -10.53
N VAL A 36 -45.19 23.00 -9.71
CA VAL A 36 -45.79 23.31 -8.39
C VAL A 36 -44.93 24.46 -7.87
N GLY A 37 -45.27 25.68 -8.30
CA GLY A 37 -44.80 26.89 -7.64
C GLY A 37 -45.76 27.24 -6.51
N ILE A 38 -45.24 27.66 -5.37
CA ILE A 38 -45.76 28.74 -4.50
C ILE A 38 -44.65 29.03 -3.48
N GLU A 39 -44.26 30.30 -3.41
CA GLU A 39 -43.31 30.90 -2.46
C GLU A 39 -44.10 31.68 -1.36
N PRO A 40 -43.46 32.32 -0.37
CA PRO A 40 -43.53 31.97 1.05
C PRO A 40 -44.54 32.82 1.86
N LYS A 41 -45.06 32.26 2.97
CA LYS A 41 -45.70 33.05 4.04
C LYS A 41 -45.37 32.52 5.44
N THR A 42 -44.96 33.47 6.28
CA THR A 42 -44.80 33.42 7.73
C THR A 42 -46.11 33.13 8.47
N CYS A 43 -45.96 32.61 9.71
CA CYS A 43 -46.76 32.86 10.93
C CYS A 43 -47.48 31.62 11.55
N LEU A 44 -47.05 31.32 12.79
CA LEU A 44 -47.79 30.81 13.96
C LEU A 44 -48.92 29.76 13.77
N LYS A 45 -48.70 28.55 14.30
CA LYS A 45 -49.71 27.70 14.97
C LYS A 45 -49.03 26.91 16.10
N THR A 46 -49.31 27.18 17.37
CA THR A 46 -50.43 26.67 18.21
C THR A 46 -50.54 25.15 18.31
N ARG A 47 -49.94 24.62 19.39
CA ARG A 47 -50.39 23.57 20.32
C ARG A 47 -51.69 22.81 19.95
N ARG A 48 -51.66 21.97 18.92
CA ARG A 48 -52.62 20.85 18.75
C ARG A 48 -52.19 19.81 17.71
N GLU A 49 -50.94 19.34 17.78
CA GLU A 49 -50.47 18.12 17.10
C GLU A 49 -49.63 17.28 18.08
N LYS A 50 -50.15 17.10 19.30
CA LYS A 50 -49.82 15.94 20.14
C LYS A 50 -50.84 14.87 19.79
N GLN A 51 -50.36 13.67 19.46
CA GLN A 51 -51.13 12.51 18.96
C GLN A 51 -51.42 12.57 17.47
N LEU A 52 -50.38 12.34 16.67
CA LEU A 52 -50.33 11.45 15.50
C LEU A 52 -48.94 11.60 14.88
N ASP A 53 -47.92 11.13 15.61
CA ASP A 53 -46.54 11.02 15.11
C ASP A 53 -45.87 9.76 15.68
N GLU A 54 -46.65 8.68 15.76
CA GLU A 54 -46.14 7.31 15.83
C GLU A 54 -46.44 6.63 14.49
N LYS A 55 -45.38 6.48 13.68
CA LYS A 55 -45.28 5.80 12.36
C LYS A 55 -45.16 6.74 11.15
N ALA A 56 -43.95 7.28 10.95
CA ALA A 56 -43.16 7.18 9.71
C ALA A 56 -42.08 8.28 9.66
N GLY A 57 -40.79 7.93 9.79
CA GLY A 57 -39.71 8.88 9.53
C GLY A 57 -38.39 8.64 10.26
N ALA A 58 -37.52 7.86 9.62
CA ALA A 58 -36.05 7.95 9.59
C ALA A 58 -35.23 8.19 10.88
N THR A 59 -34.31 7.28 11.18
CA THR A 59 -32.87 7.61 11.36
C THR A 59 -32.02 6.34 11.20
N TRP A 60 -31.07 6.38 10.26
CA TRP A 60 -30.03 5.37 10.14
C TRP A 60 -29.06 5.54 11.30
N LYS A 61 -29.07 4.57 12.22
CA LYS A 61 -28.12 4.51 13.34
C LYS A 61 -26.73 4.19 12.81
N THR A 62 -25.83 5.16 12.91
CA THR A 62 -24.39 4.94 13.03
C THR A 62 -24.14 4.17 14.33
N ALA A 63 -23.71 2.91 14.25
CA ALA A 63 -23.26 2.16 15.42
C ALA A 63 -21.84 2.63 15.79
N GLY A 64 -21.76 3.70 16.57
CA GLY A 64 -20.58 4.04 17.34
C GLY A 64 -20.51 3.13 18.56
N TRP A 65 -19.45 2.34 18.69
CA TRP A 65 -19.17 1.58 19.90
C TRP A 65 -18.35 2.46 20.84
N TYR A 66 -18.98 2.99 21.87
CA TYR A 66 -18.31 3.50 23.07
C TYR A 66 -18.15 2.34 24.05
N TRP A 67 -16.94 2.13 24.56
CA TRP A 67 -16.73 1.32 25.76
C TRP A 67 -16.43 2.24 26.92
N SER A 68 -17.20 2.02 27.98
CA SER A 68 -17.14 2.62 29.30
C SER A 68 -15.86 2.28 30.05
N ASP A 69 -15.57 3.12 31.03
CA ASP A 69 -14.34 3.19 31.82
C ASP A 69 -13.88 1.88 32.45
N GLY A 70 -12.56 1.86 32.69
CA GLY A 70 -11.78 0.70 33.10
C GLY A 70 -12.08 0.19 34.50
N GLU A 71 -12.07 -1.14 34.60
CA GLU A 71 -11.73 -1.85 35.83
C GLU A 71 -10.35 -2.50 35.64
N GLU A 72 -9.45 -2.21 36.60
CA GLU A 72 -8.12 -2.80 36.70
C GLU A 72 -8.21 -4.29 37.01
N ILE A 73 -7.44 -5.13 36.31
CA ILE A 73 -7.28 -6.56 36.65
C ILE A 73 -5.86 -6.79 37.21
N PRO A 74 -5.69 -7.55 38.32
CA PRO A 74 -4.47 -7.56 39.12
C PRO A 74 -3.31 -8.35 38.50
N ARG A 75 -2.08 -7.91 38.84
CA ARG A 75 -0.83 -8.63 38.56
C ARG A 75 -0.63 -9.80 39.53
N SER A 76 -0.94 -11.01 39.08
CA SER A 76 -0.38 -12.29 39.54
C SER A 76 -0.91 -13.34 38.55
N VAL A 77 -0.12 -14.02 37.72
CA VAL A 77 0.82 -15.08 38.08
C VAL A 77 1.89 -15.18 36.99
N VAL A 78 3.16 -15.12 37.39
CA VAL A 78 4.33 -15.53 36.60
C VAL A 78 4.70 -16.94 37.07
N SER A 79 4.57 -17.95 36.21
CA SER A 79 5.19 -19.29 36.26
C SER A 79 4.45 -20.13 35.21
N SER A 80 4.98 -21.04 34.39
CA SER A 80 6.31 -21.56 34.06
C SER A 80 6.05 -22.65 33.01
N GLN A 81 7.05 -22.97 32.19
CA GLN A 81 7.21 -24.20 31.38
C GLN A 81 6.48 -24.27 30.01
N TRP A 82 7.30 -24.19 28.95
CA TRP A 82 7.11 -24.93 27.70
C TRP A 82 8.42 -25.65 27.35
N PRO A 83 8.38 -26.88 26.81
CA PRO A 83 9.56 -27.72 26.63
C PRO A 83 10.38 -27.34 25.39
N SER A 84 11.70 -27.36 25.56
CA SER A 84 12.69 -27.14 24.51
C SER A 84 12.76 -28.36 23.57
N VAL A 85 12.44 -28.17 22.29
CA VAL A 85 12.80 -29.10 21.22
C VAL A 85 13.71 -28.35 20.25
N VAL A 86 15.01 -28.67 20.32
CA VAL A 86 16.05 -28.17 19.42
C VAL A 86 16.34 -29.27 18.38
N PRO A 87 16.18 -29.04 17.07
CA PRO A 87 16.72 -29.95 16.07
C PRO A 87 18.25 -29.79 15.94
N LYS A 88 18.97 -30.91 15.98
CA LYS A 88 20.42 -31.02 15.77
C LYS A 88 20.84 -30.55 14.37
N PRO A 89 21.95 -29.81 14.23
CA PRO A 89 22.59 -29.59 12.92
C PRO A 89 23.36 -30.85 12.46
N LEU A 90 23.30 -31.12 11.16
CA LEU A 90 24.09 -32.13 10.47
C LEU A 90 25.52 -31.61 10.23
N ASN A 91 26.51 -32.41 10.62
CA ASN A 91 27.94 -32.19 10.35
C ASN A 91 28.27 -32.28 8.85
N PRO A 92 29.26 -31.52 8.37
CA PRO A 92 30.12 -31.96 7.28
C PRO A 92 31.60 -32.03 7.73
N GLU A 93 32.30 -33.08 7.34
CA GLU A 93 33.76 -33.25 7.43
C GLU A 93 34.22 -34.17 6.26
N PRO A 94 35.51 -34.21 5.86
CA PRO A 94 36.46 -33.11 5.66
C PRO A 94 37.42 -33.31 4.43
N ASN A 95 38.36 -32.35 4.26
CA ASN A 95 39.65 -32.32 3.49
C ASN A 95 39.63 -31.73 2.04
N LYS A 96 40.14 -30.52 1.72
CA LYS A 96 41.50 -29.85 1.74
C LYS A 96 42.46 -30.27 0.59
N PRO A 97 43.52 -29.50 0.18
CA PRO A 97 43.92 -28.08 0.45
C PRO A 97 44.56 -27.29 -0.76
N HIS A 98 45.04 -26.06 -0.44
CA HIS A 98 46.06 -25.17 -1.09
C HIS A 98 45.50 -23.99 -1.94
N ALA A 99 45.99 -22.74 -1.85
CA ALA A 99 47.20 -22.16 -1.27
C ALA A 99 47.00 -20.68 -0.82
N GLN A 100 47.99 -20.20 -0.08
CA GLN A 100 48.09 -18.99 0.75
C GLN A 100 48.76 -17.80 0.00
N GLN A 101 48.72 -16.61 0.64
CA GLN A 101 49.63 -15.43 0.53
C GLN A 101 49.15 -14.30 -0.40
N ALA A 102 49.33 -13.00 -0.14
CA ALA A 102 49.87 -12.17 0.94
C ALA A 102 49.50 -10.69 0.59
N LEU A 103 48.99 -9.89 1.55
CA LEU A 103 49.63 -8.72 2.20
C LEU A 103 50.02 -7.49 1.35
N ASN A 104 49.76 -6.32 1.98
CA ASN A 104 50.29 -4.96 1.76
C ASN A 104 49.59 -4.14 0.65
N SER A 105 49.34 -2.83 0.75
CA SER A 105 49.82 -1.77 1.65
C SER A 105 48.94 -0.50 1.49
N PHE A 106 48.78 0.26 2.57
CA PHE A 106 48.31 1.66 2.57
C PHE A 106 49.44 2.61 2.15
N PRO A 107 49.09 3.83 1.68
CA PRO A 107 49.84 5.01 2.06
C PRO A 107 48.97 6.12 2.64
N THR A 108 49.40 6.59 3.80
CA THR A 108 48.98 7.82 4.48
C THR A 108 49.71 9.02 3.90
N SER A 109 49.02 10.17 3.87
CA SER A 109 49.49 11.54 4.15
C SER A 109 49.21 12.55 3.05
N LEU A 110 48.52 13.64 3.42
CA LEU A 110 49.05 14.99 3.27
C LEU A 110 48.23 15.99 4.11
N LYS A 111 48.99 16.87 4.75
CA LYS A 111 48.63 17.87 5.76
C LYS A 111 47.81 19.02 5.17
N LEU A 112 46.86 19.55 5.95
CA LEU A 112 46.25 20.86 5.69
C LEU A 112 46.67 21.84 6.79
N ALA A 113 47.17 23.00 6.37
CA ALA A 113 47.64 24.08 7.22
C ALA A 113 46.48 24.96 7.72
N THR A 114 46.61 25.44 8.95
CA THR A 114 45.86 26.56 9.54
C THR A 114 46.67 27.86 9.38
N PRO A 115 45.99 29.02 9.41
CA PRO A 115 46.36 29.99 10.45
C PRO A 115 45.15 30.65 11.13
N THR A 116 45.18 30.56 12.46
CA THR A 116 45.01 31.62 13.48
C THR A 116 44.18 32.88 13.14
N ALA A 117 43.05 33.03 13.83
CA ALA A 117 42.38 34.30 14.10
C ALA A 117 42.67 34.78 15.53
N ARG A 118 42.91 36.09 15.71
CA ARG A 118 43.16 36.76 16.99
C ARG A 118 41.93 37.59 17.41
N THR A 119 41.67 37.50 18.71
CA THR A 119 40.76 38.19 19.67
C THR A 119 40.34 39.64 19.35
N THR A 120 39.21 40.22 19.84
CA THR A 120 38.74 40.42 21.25
C THR A 120 37.29 41.06 21.25
N PRO A 121 36.62 41.45 22.37
CA PRO A 121 35.24 41.01 22.70
C PRO A 121 34.21 42.16 22.95
N THR A 122 33.13 41.84 23.68
CA THR A 122 32.07 42.69 24.32
C THR A 122 30.81 42.83 23.46
N THR A 123 29.61 42.42 23.88
CA THR A 123 28.84 42.94 25.03
C THR A 123 27.68 41.99 25.38
N GLN A 124 27.45 41.77 26.68
CA GLN A 124 26.27 41.09 27.22
C GLN A 124 25.03 41.98 27.09
N SER A 125 23.91 41.42 26.64
CA SER A 125 22.57 41.99 26.90
C SER A 125 21.63 40.86 27.32
N THR A 126 21.27 40.91 28.59
CA THR A 126 20.13 40.21 29.20
C THR A 126 18.82 40.70 28.57
N ARG A 127 17.90 39.78 28.23
CA ARG A 127 16.47 39.91 28.56
C ARG A 127 15.60 38.74 28.09
N THR A 128 14.90 38.20 29.08
CA THR A 128 13.50 37.76 29.08
C THR A 128 13.12 36.51 28.27
N THR A 129 13.11 35.39 28.98
CA THR A 129 12.50 34.12 28.57
C THR A 129 10.97 34.22 28.64
N THR A 130 10.33 34.72 27.59
CA THR A 130 8.89 34.50 27.39
C THR A 130 8.71 33.08 26.85
N ARG A 131 8.10 32.20 27.66
CA ARG A 131 7.81 30.81 27.30
C ARG A 131 6.74 30.78 26.20
N ALA A 132 7.16 30.94 24.95
CA ALA A 132 6.30 30.67 23.80
C ALA A 132 5.91 29.19 23.83
N ALA A 133 4.61 28.92 23.82
CA ALA A 133 4.10 27.58 23.58
C ALA A 133 4.63 27.12 22.21
N VAL A 134 5.52 26.13 22.22
CA VAL A 134 6.06 25.51 21.01
C VAL A 134 4.90 24.81 20.34
N ALA A 135 4.34 25.43 19.29
CA ALA A 135 3.47 24.74 18.36
C ALA A 135 4.20 23.48 17.87
N PRO A 136 3.53 22.32 17.74
CA PRO A 136 4.18 21.11 17.27
C PRO A 136 4.81 21.41 15.91
N THR A 137 6.14 21.40 15.86
CA THR A 137 6.89 21.63 14.63
C THR A 137 6.49 20.55 13.64
N LYS A 138 5.83 20.93 12.54
CA LYS A 138 5.59 20.06 11.39
C LYS A 138 6.90 19.37 11.03
N LYS A 139 6.97 18.05 11.16
CA LYS A 139 8.20 17.31 10.92
C LYS A 139 8.28 17.09 9.40
N ALA A 140 9.24 17.72 8.75
CA ALA A 140 9.44 17.54 7.32
C ALA A 140 9.72 16.05 7.03
N ALA A 141 9.22 15.57 5.89
CA ALA A 141 9.53 14.24 5.40
C ALA A 141 11.06 14.07 5.20
N PRO A 142 11.60 12.85 5.34
CA PRO A 142 13.04 12.63 5.27
C PRO A 142 13.60 12.94 3.88
N ALA A 143 14.82 13.49 3.83
CA ALA A 143 15.61 13.58 2.60
C ALA A 143 16.18 12.20 2.25
N PHE A 144 16.29 11.90 0.95
CA PHE A 144 16.87 10.65 0.48
C PHE A 144 18.40 10.64 0.65
N ASN A 145 18.94 9.50 1.08
CA ASN A 145 20.37 9.21 1.00
C ASN A 145 20.59 8.03 0.04
N SER A 146 21.35 8.22 -1.04
CA SER A 146 21.60 7.19 -2.06
C SER A 146 22.36 5.97 -1.55
N SER A 147 23.08 6.09 -0.43
CA SER A 147 23.73 4.95 0.23
C SER A 147 22.80 4.22 1.22
N ALA A 148 21.60 4.75 1.51
CA ALA A 148 20.69 4.15 2.47
C ALA A 148 20.06 2.88 1.91
N ARG A 149 20.14 1.80 2.69
CA ARG A 149 19.51 0.51 2.39
C ARG A 149 18.10 0.43 2.99
N ILE A 150 17.36 -0.58 2.60
CA ILE A 150 16.05 -0.88 3.19
C ILE A 150 16.27 -1.26 4.68
N PRO A 151 15.72 -0.50 5.65
CA PRO A 151 15.82 -0.84 7.06
C PRO A 151 15.00 -2.08 7.40
N ARG A 152 15.36 -2.79 8.48
CA ARG A 152 14.65 -3.99 8.99
C ARG A 152 13.33 -3.63 9.69
N ILE A 153 12.41 -3.04 8.93
CA ILE A 153 11.08 -2.63 9.38
C ILE A 153 10.05 -3.27 8.46
N LEU A 154 9.12 -4.04 9.03
CA LEU A 154 7.99 -4.63 8.33
C LEU A 154 6.73 -3.82 8.65
N HIS A 155 6.03 -3.39 7.62
CA HIS A 155 4.80 -2.62 7.70
C HIS A 155 3.62 -3.42 7.15
N GLN A 156 2.51 -3.41 7.86
CA GLN A 156 1.20 -3.80 7.33
C GLN A 156 0.15 -2.75 7.75
N ALA A 157 -0.95 -2.66 7.02
CA ALA A 157 -2.02 -1.72 7.32
C ALA A 157 -3.37 -2.44 7.48
N PHE A 158 -4.16 -2.02 8.46
CA PHE A 158 -5.51 -2.50 8.68
C PHE A 158 -6.30 -1.47 9.49
N ALA A 159 -7.62 -1.42 9.37
CA ALA A 159 -8.41 -0.35 9.98
C ALA A 159 -8.19 -0.20 11.51
N SER A 160 -7.96 -1.30 12.22
CA SER A 160 -7.66 -1.34 13.66
C SER A 160 -6.78 -2.54 14.02
N GLU A 161 -6.45 -2.71 15.30
CA GLU A 161 -5.78 -3.92 15.82
C GLU A 161 -6.63 -5.20 15.75
N MET A 162 -7.92 -5.09 15.43
CA MET A 162 -8.86 -6.20 15.35
C MET A 162 -8.87 -6.79 13.93
N VAL A 163 -7.86 -7.60 13.63
CA VAL A 163 -7.59 -8.19 12.31
C VAL A 163 -8.35 -9.50 12.12
N TYR A 164 -8.84 -9.79 10.91
CA TYR A 164 -9.49 -11.07 10.62
C TYR A 164 -8.55 -12.27 10.84
N GLU A 165 -9.03 -13.32 11.51
CA GLU A 165 -8.26 -14.56 11.73
C GLU A 165 -7.74 -15.23 10.45
N ASN A 166 -8.34 -14.95 9.29
CA ASN A 166 -7.84 -15.41 8.00
C ASN A 166 -6.37 -15.03 7.76
N TYR A 167 -5.94 -13.86 8.27
CA TYR A 167 -4.59 -13.34 8.05
C TYR A 167 -3.55 -13.90 9.03
N LEU A 168 -3.98 -14.54 10.12
CA LEU A 168 -3.10 -15.03 11.18
C LEU A 168 -1.97 -15.95 10.66
N PRO A 169 -2.20 -16.92 9.75
CA PRO A 169 -1.14 -17.77 9.23
C PRO A 169 -0.05 -16.98 8.47
N TYR A 170 -0.43 -15.93 7.75
CA TYR A 170 0.48 -15.15 6.92
C TYR A 170 1.33 -14.20 7.78
N ILE A 171 0.70 -13.51 8.73
CA ILE A 171 1.42 -12.69 9.72
C ILE A 171 2.42 -13.55 10.50
N ASN A 172 2.00 -14.73 10.97
CA ASN A 172 2.88 -15.70 11.64
C ASN A 172 4.09 -16.08 10.77
N SER A 173 3.85 -16.40 9.50
CA SER A 173 4.92 -16.83 8.59
C SER A 173 6.01 -15.77 8.45
N CYS A 174 5.62 -14.50 8.30
CA CYS A 174 6.56 -13.40 8.15
C CYS A 174 7.32 -13.11 9.43
N MET A 175 6.65 -13.13 10.58
CA MET A 175 7.33 -12.89 11.85
C MET A 175 8.26 -14.02 12.29
N ALA A 176 7.92 -15.26 11.97
CA ALA A 176 8.76 -16.42 12.26
C ALA A 176 10.05 -16.40 11.44
N LEU A 177 9.96 -16.06 10.15
CA LEU A 177 11.10 -16.04 9.23
C LEU A 177 11.98 -14.79 9.36
N ASN A 178 11.48 -13.73 10.00
CA ASN A 178 12.18 -12.46 10.15
C ASN A 178 12.21 -12.04 11.63
N PRO A 179 12.92 -12.79 12.50
CA PRO A 179 12.91 -12.61 13.95
C PRO A 179 13.45 -11.25 14.43
N ASP A 180 14.40 -10.68 13.68
CA ASP A 180 15.12 -9.45 13.96
C ASP A 180 14.48 -8.18 13.37
N TRP A 181 13.33 -8.31 12.70
CA TRP A 181 12.61 -7.18 12.11
C TRP A 181 11.66 -6.52 13.11
N THR A 182 11.64 -5.19 13.09
CA THR A 182 10.62 -4.42 13.81
C THR A 182 9.33 -4.45 13.01
N TYR A 183 8.21 -4.80 13.64
CA TYR A 183 6.92 -4.87 12.97
C TYR A 183 6.02 -3.70 13.38
N TYR A 184 5.45 -3.01 12.39
CA TYR A 184 4.40 -2.01 12.58
C TYR A 184 3.09 -2.38 11.90
N LEU A 185 2.00 -2.31 12.67
CA LEU A 185 0.65 -2.22 12.13
C LEU A 185 0.24 -0.75 12.09
N TRP A 186 -0.20 -0.30 10.93
CA TRP A 186 -0.76 1.04 10.72
C TRP A 186 -2.28 0.99 10.73
N ARG A 187 -2.89 1.55 11.79
CA ARG A 187 -4.33 1.75 11.88
C ARG A 187 -4.74 3.04 11.20
N ASP A 188 -6.03 3.18 10.91
CA ASP A 188 -6.56 4.41 10.32
C ASP A 188 -6.21 5.67 11.15
N SER A 189 -6.25 5.54 12.49
CA SER A 189 -5.86 6.62 13.41
C SER A 189 -4.36 6.94 13.37
N ASP A 190 -3.51 5.93 13.25
CA ASP A 190 -2.05 6.11 13.15
C ASP A 190 -1.66 6.72 11.80
N ALA A 191 -2.34 6.30 10.73
CA ALA A 191 -2.20 6.83 9.38
C ALA A 191 -2.59 8.32 9.32
N GLU A 192 -3.75 8.69 9.86
CA GLU A 192 -4.17 10.10 9.92
C GLU A 192 -3.18 10.95 10.73
N ALA A 193 -2.67 10.44 11.87
CA ALA A 193 -1.69 11.14 12.68
C ALA A 193 -0.35 11.36 11.95
N LEU A 194 0.14 10.35 11.22
CA LEU A 194 1.34 10.48 10.38
C LEU A 194 1.13 11.51 9.26
N ILE A 195 0.00 11.42 8.55
CA ILE A 195 -0.29 12.33 7.43
C ILE A 195 -0.42 13.76 7.95
N SER A 196 -1.19 13.98 9.02
CA SER A 196 -1.37 15.32 9.61
C SER A 196 -0.05 15.97 10.03
N SER A 197 0.89 15.17 10.56
CA SER A 197 2.16 15.69 11.08
C SER A 197 3.26 15.85 10.03
N ALA A 198 3.35 14.94 9.06
CA ALA A 198 4.48 14.85 8.12
C ALA A 198 4.12 15.04 6.64
N TYR A 199 2.84 14.90 6.28
CA TYR A 199 2.32 15.10 4.91
C TYR A 199 1.01 15.89 4.93
N PRO A 200 0.97 17.07 5.60
CA PRO A 200 -0.28 17.81 5.80
C PRO A 200 -0.96 18.21 4.48
N GLU A 201 -0.21 18.34 3.39
CA GLU A 201 -0.73 18.56 2.04
C GLU A 201 -1.65 17.43 1.56
N PHE A 202 -1.44 16.21 2.05
CA PHE A 202 -2.21 15.03 1.67
C PHE A 202 -3.43 14.79 2.56
N LEU A 203 -3.51 15.42 3.73
CA LEU A 203 -4.56 15.16 4.74
C LEU A 203 -5.98 15.36 4.18
N ALA A 204 -6.19 16.45 3.43
CA ALA A 204 -7.50 16.74 2.84
C ALA A 204 -7.90 15.72 1.77
N LYS A 205 -6.92 15.18 1.01
CA LYS A 205 -7.16 14.11 0.03
C LYS A 205 -7.47 12.79 0.75
N TYR A 206 -6.67 12.45 1.76
CA TYR A 206 -6.85 11.24 2.56
C TYR A 206 -8.24 11.15 3.21
N LYS A 207 -8.71 12.24 3.82
CA LYS A 207 -10.05 12.32 4.43
C LYS A 207 -11.21 12.23 3.44
N LYS A 208 -10.98 12.50 2.16
CA LYS A 208 -12.00 12.37 1.11
C LYS A 208 -12.18 10.94 0.63
N TYR A 209 -11.23 10.04 0.88
CA TYR A 209 -11.35 8.64 0.50
C TYR A 209 -12.42 7.95 1.35
N SER A 210 -13.60 7.75 0.75
CA SER A 210 -14.67 6.97 1.36
C SER A 210 -14.39 5.46 1.32
N ASP A 211 -13.61 5.01 0.33
CA ASP A 211 -13.17 3.63 0.22
C ASP A 211 -12.05 3.34 1.23
N VAL A 212 -12.23 2.30 2.04
CA VAL A 212 -11.22 1.83 3.00
C VAL A 212 -9.96 1.32 2.29
N LEU A 213 -10.11 0.80 1.08
CA LEU A 213 -8.97 0.33 0.27
C LEU A 213 -8.13 1.50 -0.21
N GLU A 214 -8.73 2.62 -0.62
CA GLU A 214 -7.97 3.83 -0.99
C GLU A 214 -7.13 4.34 0.18
N ARG A 215 -7.65 4.28 1.41
CA ARG A 215 -6.90 4.67 2.61
C ARG A 215 -5.74 3.72 2.90
N ALA A 216 -5.98 2.40 2.85
CA ALA A 216 -4.94 1.39 3.04
C ALA A 216 -3.85 1.44 1.95
N ASP A 217 -4.25 1.68 0.70
CA ASP A 217 -3.35 1.88 -0.44
C ASP A 217 -2.55 3.17 -0.33
N SER A 218 -3.12 4.25 0.21
CA SER A 218 -2.37 5.50 0.35
C SER A 218 -1.27 5.38 1.40
N ILE A 219 -1.58 4.78 2.56
CA ILE A 219 -0.66 4.76 3.70
C ILE A 219 0.60 3.93 3.41
N ARG A 220 0.52 2.85 2.63
CA ARG A 220 1.69 2.01 2.31
C ARG A 220 2.82 2.77 1.61
N TYR A 221 2.50 3.72 0.72
CA TYR A 221 3.54 4.53 0.08
C TYR A 221 4.10 5.59 1.03
N ILE A 222 3.24 6.18 1.86
CA ILE A 222 3.63 7.21 2.84
C ILE A 222 4.59 6.64 3.89
N VAL A 223 4.31 5.45 4.41
CA VAL A 223 5.15 4.81 5.42
C VAL A 223 6.48 4.36 4.84
N LEU A 224 6.49 3.82 3.60
CA LEU A 224 7.73 3.49 2.89
C LEU A 224 8.57 4.72 2.59
N HIS A 225 7.96 5.84 2.17
CA HIS A 225 8.69 7.09 1.98
C HIS A 225 9.22 7.64 3.31
N HIS A 226 8.44 7.56 4.40
CA HIS A 226 8.83 8.18 5.68
C HIS A 226 9.84 7.36 6.50
N PHE A 227 9.63 6.05 6.60
CA PHE A 227 10.41 5.17 7.46
C PHE A 227 11.30 4.21 6.69
N GLY A 228 11.11 4.09 5.37
CA GLY A 228 11.66 2.97 4.61
C GLY A 228 10.98 1.66 5.00
N GLY A 229 11.70 0.56 4.86
CA GLY A 229 11.27 -0.78 5.28
C GLY A 229 10.65 -1.56 4.13
N ILE A 230 9.94 -2.62 4.49
CA ILE A 230 9.14 -3.46 3.60
C ILE A 230 7.69 -3.35 4.02
N TYR A 231 6.81 -3.05 3.07
CA TYR A 231 5.36 -3.15 3.25
C TYR A 231 4.87 -4.46 2.64
N LEU A 232 3.98 -5.17 3.35
CA LEU A 232 3.27 -6.34 2.85
C LEU A 232 1.76 -6.22 3.12
N ASP A 233 0.92 -6.62 2.17
CA ASP A 233 -0.50 -6.85 2.43
C ASP A 233 -0.73 -8.00 3.42
N MET A 234 -1.87 -7.97 4.12
CA MET A 234 -2.18 -8.89 5.22
C MET A 234 -2.29 -10.37 4.77
N ASP A 235 -2.54 -10.61 3.49
CA ASP A 235 -2.58 -11.93 2.84
C ASP A 235 -1.30 -12.28 2.06
N VAL A 236 -0.19 -11.59 2.32
CA VAL A 236 1.11 -12.01 1.82
C VAL A 236 1.77 -12.96 2.80
N GLN A 237 2.01 -14.19 2.35
CA GLN A 237 2.73 -15.20 3.10
C GLN A 237 4.23 -15.07 2.87
N CYS A 238 5.05 -15.09 3.92
CA CYS A 238 6.48 -15.25 3.77
C CYS A 238 6.84 -16.74 3.74
N VAL A 239 7.69 -17.14 2.79
CA VAL A 239 8.20 -18.51 2.66
C VAL A 239 9.72 -18.59 2.82
N ARG A 240 10.42 -17.45 2.74
CA ARG A 240 11.84 -17.29 3.07
C ARG A 240 12.08 -15.99 3.85
N PRO A 241 13.20 -15.85 4.58
CA PRO A 241 13.60 -14.57 5.15
C PRO A 241 13.78 -13.50 4.05
N PHE A 242 13.51 -12.24 4.38
CA PHE A 242 13.70 -11.13 3.42
C PHE A 242 15.17 -10.95 3.05
N PHE A 243 16.05 -11.03 4.04
CA PHE A 243 17.50 -10.91 3.86
C PHE A 243 18.16 -12.29 3.92
N PRO A 244 19.20 -12.53 3.10
CA PRO A 244 19.99 -11.54 2.34
C PRO A 244 19.42 -11.15 0.97
N ALA A 245 18.37 -11.83 0.48
CA ALA A 245 17.89 -11.68 -0.90
C ALA A 245 17.50 -10.26 -1.29
N LEU A 246 16.98 -9.46 -0.34
CA LEU A 246 16.55 -8.08 -0.58
C LEU A 246 17.50 -7.01 -0.02
N GLU A 247 18.63 -7.40 0.61
CA GLU A 247 19.48 -6.50 1.40
C GLU A 247 20.20 -5.44 0.56
N ASN A 248 20.48 -5.78 -0.71
CA ASN A 248 21.21 -4.91 -1.63
C ASN A 248 20.32 -3.93 -2.41
N PHE A 249 19.00 -3.96 -2.22
CA PHE A 249 18.10 -2.98 -2.85
C PHE A 249 18.05 -1.69 -2.03
N ASN A 250 17.98 -0.56 -2.73
CA ASN A 250 17.53 0.71 -2.14
C ASN A 250 16.00 0.82 -2.20
N SER A 251 15.37 0.22 -3.21
CA SER A 251 13.92 0.09 -3.31
C SER A 251 13.54 -1.05 -4.25
N PHE A 252 12.38 -1.65 -4.03
CA PHE A 252 11.80 -2.63 -4.93
C PHE A 252 10.27 -2.56 -4.95
N LEU A 253 9.68 -3.05 -6.03
CA LEU A 253 8.24 -3.23 -6.22
C LEU A 253 7.95 -4.67 -6.65
N ASP A 254 6.86 -5.23 -6.15
CA ASP A 254 6.30 -6.49 -6.65
C ASP A 254 5.62 -6.29 -8.02
N GLN A 255 5.46 -7.38 -8.76
CA GLN A 255 4.81 -7.42 -10.04
C GLN A 255 3.80 -8.58 -10.07
N GLU A 256 2.61 -8.31 -10.59
CA GLU A 256 1.62 -9.34 -10.82
C GLU A 256 2.16 -10.34 -11.85
N ARG A 257 1.78 -11.61 -11.68
CA ARG A 257 2.08 -12.65 -12.65
C ARG A 257 1.64 -12.23 -14.06
N ILE A 258 2.57 -12.33 -15.02
CA ILE A 258 2.39 -11.79 -16.37
C ILE A 258 1.15 -12.35 -17.07
N GLU A 259 0.90 -13.66 -16.96
CA GLU A 259 -0.27 -14.30 -17.58
C GLU A 259 -1.57 -13.72 -17.03
N GLN A 260 -1.66 -13.53 -15.71
CA GLN A 260 -2.81 -12.90 -15.07
C GLN A 260 -3.02 -11.49 -15.60
N THR A 261 -1.96 -10.67 -15.64
CA THR A 261 -2.08 -9.30 -16.13
C THR A 261 -2.49 -9.23 -17.58
N ASN A 262 -1.88 -10.05 -18.42
CA ASN A 262 -2.21 -10.17 -19.83
C ASN A 262 -3.68 -10.57 -20.05
N ILE A 263 -4.17 -11.59 -19.32
CA ILE A 263 -5.51 -12.14 -19.50
C ILE A 263 -6.59 -11.22 -18.92
N PHE A 264 -6.40 -10.72 -17.70
CA PHE A 264 -7.42 -9.99 -16.96
C PHE A 264 -7.44 -8.50 -17.32
N TRP A 265 -6.27 -7.85 -17.34
CA TRP A 265 -6.16 -6.42 -17.60
C TRP A 265 -5.90 -6.08 -19.06
N GLY A 266 -5.41 -7.04 -19.86
CA GLY A 266 -4.99 -6.77 -21.23
C GLY A 266 -3.74 -5.89 -21.30
N TRP A 267 -2.91 -5.92 -20.26
CA TRP A 267 -1.67 -5.14 -20.16
C TRP A 267 -0.45 -6.06 -20.22
N PRO A 268 0.72 -5.56 -20.65
CA PRO A 268 1.95 -6.36 -20.68
C PRO A 268 2.43 -6.79 -19.29
N PHE A 269 2.27 -5.91 -18.29
CA PHE A 269 2.64 -6.13 -16.89
C PHE A 269 1.85 -5.18 -15.99
N SER A 270 1.77 -5.50 -14.70
CA SER A 270 1.18 -4.67 -13.65
C SER A 270 2.09 -4.68 -12.44
N VAL A 271 2.51 -3.50 -11.99
CA VAL A 271 3.24 -3.34 -10.73
C VAL A 271 2.24 -3.47 -9.59
N MET A 272 2.56 -4.33 -8.62
CA MET A 272 1.70 -4.60 -7.48
C MET A 272 2.15 -3.83 -6.26
N ASN A 273 1.16 -3.29 -5.54
CA ASN A 273 1.38 -2.60 -4.27
C ASN A 273 1.28 -3.55 -3.06
N SER A 274 1.14 -4.86 -3.28
CA SER A 274 1.02 -5.90 -2.24
C SER A 274 2.32 -6.17 -1.49
N ALA A 275 3.47 -6.02 -2.14
CA ALA A 275 4.78 -6.14 -1.51
C ALA A 275 5.74 -5.11 -2.12
N MET A 276 6.32 -4.25 -1.28
CA MET A 276 7.21 -3.17 -1.74
C MET A 276 8.25 -2.89 -0.67
N GLY A 277 9.43 -2.42 -1.09
CA GLY A 277 10.49 -2.04 -0.17
C GLY A 277 11.13 -0.71 -0.55
N SER A 278 11.59 0.03 0.45
CA SER A 278 12.22 1.32 0.24
C SER A 278 13.23 1.66 1.34
N ALA A 279 14.30 2.34 0.96
CA ALA A 279 15.03 3.20 1.86
C ALA A 279 14.20 4.48 2.15
N PRO A 280 14.36 5.11 3.31
CA PRO A 280 13.63 6.34 3.65
C PRO A 280 13.91 7.47 2.65
N GLY A 281 12.88 8.24 2.31
CA GLY A 281 12.95 9.41 1.45
C GLY A 281 13.02 9.11 -0.05
N HIS A 282 12.87 7.85 -0.47
CA HIS A 282 13.11 7.47 -1.86
C HIS A 282 12.20 8.23 -2.85
N PRO A 283 12.78 8.88 -3.89
CA PRO A 283 12.04 9.80 -4.77
C PRO A 283 10.87 9.14 -5.51
N PHE A 284 11.00 7.89 -5.95
CA PHE A 284 9.88 7.14 -6.54
C PHE A 284 8.60 7.18 -5.70
N PHE A 285 8.68 6.91 -4.39
CA PHE A 285 7.50 6.88 -3.53
C PHE A 285 6.93 8.30 -3.31
N ARG A 286 7.76 9.33 -3.36
CA ARG A 286 7.29 10.73 -3.38
C ARG A 286 6.46 11.01 -4.63
N GLU A 287 6.90 10.55 -5.80
CA GLU A 287 6.14 10.71 -7.05
C GLU A 287 4.79 9.99 -6.99
N VAL A 288 4.73 8.78 -6.41
CA VAL A 288 3.45 8.08 -6.22
C VAL A 288 2.51 8.86 -5.32
N ILE A 289 3.00 9.41 -4.21
CA ILE A 289 2.21 10.25 -3.29
C ILE A 289 1.71 11.52 -4.00
N ASN A 290 2.55 12.16 -4.78
CA ASN A 290 2.19 13.36 -5.55
C ASN A 290 1.13 13.05 -6.62
N GLU A 291 1.24 11.93 -7.35
CA GLU A 291 0.24 11.53 -8.34
C GLU A 291 -1.11 11.24 -7.67
N MET A 292 -1.12 10.52 -6.54
CA MET A 292 -2.35 10.29 -5.75
C MET A 292 -3.00 11.60 -5.29
N LEU A 293 -2.19 12.58 -4.88
CA LEU A 293 -2.66 13.90 -4.43
C LEU A 293 -3.36 14.66 -5.57
N HIS A 294 -2.81 14.60 -6.78
CA HIS A 294 -3.32 15.32 -7.95
C HIS A 294 -4.46 14.60 -8.68
N LYS A 295 -4.66 13.30 -8.47
CA LYS A 295 -5.84 12.60 -9.02
C LYS A 295 -7.11 13.23 -8.46
N SER A 296 -7.99 13.74 -9.31
CA SER A 296 -9.30 14.24 -8.90
C SER A 296 -10.28 13.13 -8.54
N GLN A 297 -10.12 11.96 -9.17
CA GLN A 297 -11.00 10.81 -9.01
C GLN A 297 -10.80 10.14 -7.64
N ILE A 298 -11.88 9.58 -7.09
CA ILE A 298 -11.94 8.83 -5.83
C ILE A 298 -12.96 7.69 -5.97
N GLY A 299 -12.94 6.73 -5.05
CA GLY A 299 -13.88 5.59 -5.01
C GLY A 299 -13.52 4.46 -5.97
N ASN A 300 -12.29 4.43 -6.48
CA ASN A 300 -11.77 3.33 -7.30
C ASN A 300 -10.32 3.05 -6.91
N ALA A 301 -10.14 2.32 -5.80
CA ALA A 301 -8.83 2.02 -5.25
C ALA A 301 -7.82 1.55 -6.30
N PHE A 302 -8.19 0.60 -7.17
CA PHE A 302 -7.33 0.12 -8.24
C PHE A 302 -6.74 1.24 -9.11
N ALA A 303 -7.57 2.22 -9.49
CA ALA A 303 -7.21 3.31 -10.40
C ALA A 303 -6.56 4.52 -9.71
N THR A 304 -6.89 4.78 -8.44
CA THR A 304 -6.54 6.03 -7.76
C THR A 304 -5.41 5.89 -6.76
N THR A 305 -5.22 4.71 -6.17
CA THR A 305 -4.23 4.44 -5.12
C THR A 305 -3.52 3.08 -5.29
N GLY A 306 -4.09 2.19 -6.09
CA GLY A 306 -3.67 0.80 -6.24
C GLY A 306 -2.74 0.53 -7.42
N PRO A 307 -2.74 -0.70 -7.95
CA PRO A 307 -1.81 -1.14 -8.99
C PRO A 307 -1.79 -0.30 -10.27
N ALA A 308 -2.93 0.27 -10.72
CA ALA A 308 -2.95 1.00 -11.98
C ALA A 308 -2.19 2.32 -11.92
N ILE A 309 -2.40 3.12 -10.86
CA ILE A 309 -1.65 4.36 -10.65
C ILE A 309 -0.18 4.05 -10.40
N LEU A 310 0.13 3.01 -9.60
CA LEU A 310 1.50 2.61 -9.34
C LEU A 310 2.23 2.21 -10.63
N THR A 311 1.57 1.44 -11.49
CA THR A 311 2.10 1.05 -12.81
C THR A 311 2.30 2.26 -13.72
N GLN A 312 1.38 3.23 -13.70
CA GLN A 312 1.51 4.48 -14.45
C GLN A 312 2.75 5.26 -14.00
N VAL A 313 2.89 5.49 -12.69
CA VAL A 313 4.02 6.24 -12.12
C VAL A 313 5.34 5.50 -12.37
N TYR A 314 5.37 4.17 -12.22
CA TYR A 314 6.56 3.37 -12.54
C TYR A 314 7.01 3.54 -14.00
N LYS A 315 6.08 3.49 -14.96
CA LYS A 315 6.41 3.71 -16.38
C LYS A 315 6.97 5.11 -16.63
N GLN A 316 6.37 6.13 -16.03
CA GLN A 316 6.82 7.53 -16.17
C GLN A 316 8.20 7.73 -15.52
N TYR A 317 8.38 7.22 -14.30
CA TYR A 317 9.61 7.34 -13.53
C TYR A 317 10.78 6.63 -14.21
N THR A 318 10.58 5.43 -14.74
CA THR A 318 11.64 4.68 -15.42
C THR A 318 11.97 5.21 -16.81
N ALA A 319 11.00 5.79 -17.52
CA ALA A 319 11.22 6.38 -18.85
C ALA A 319 12.24 7.52 -18.84
N VAL A 320 12.33 8.28 -17.75
CA VAL A 320 13.28 9.40 -17.59
C VAL A 320 14.66 8.98 -17.07
N LYS A 321 14.90 7.68 -16.85
CA LYS A 321 16.19 7.11 -16.38
C LYS A 321 16.75 7.87 -15.16
N PRO A 322 16.05 7.81 -14.02
CA PRO A 322 16.38 8.62 -12.86
C PRO A 322 17.71 8.16 -12.25
N ALA A 323 18.44 9.08 -11.62
CA ALA A 323 19.69 8.77 -10.93
C ALA A 323 19.50 7.73 -9.80
N VAL A 324 18.28 7.65 -9.25
CA VAL A 324 17.88 6.69 -8.22
C VAL A 324 16.82 5.76 -8.80
N PRO A 325 17.18 4.57 -9.32
CA PRO A 325 16.22 3.64 -9.89
C PRO A 325 15.40 2.95 -8.80
N VAL A 326 14.24 2.41 -9.20
CA VAL A 326 13.46 1.46 -8.40
C VAL A 326 13.43 0.12 -9.13
N THR A 327 13.71 -0.97 -8.42
CA THR A 327 13.74 -2.31 -9.02
C THR A 327 12.33 -2.90 -9.08
N LEU A 328 11.90 -3.35 -10.25
CA LEU A 328 10.72 -4.21 -10.38
C LEU A 328 11.17 -5.67 -10.25
N LEU A 329 10.63 -6.39 -9.28
CA LEU A 329 10.96 -7.80 -9.07
C LEU A 329 10.25 -8.67 -10.10
N GLU A 330 10.86 -9.80 -10.44
CA GLU A 330 10.17 -10.84 -11.20
C GLU A 330 8.98 -11.38 -10.39
N PRO A 331 7.85 -11.73 -11.03
CA PRO A 331 6.63 -12.12 -10.32
C PRO A 331 6.82 -13.30 -9.36
N ASN A 332 7.69 -14.25 -9.70
CA ASN A 332 7.96 -15.43 -8.88
C ASN A 332 8.57 -15.12 -7.50
N VAL A 333 9.10 -13.90 -7.29
CA VAL A 333 9.70 -13.50 -6.02
C VAL A 333 8.64 -13.22 -4.94
N MET A 334 7.50 -12.63 -5.29
CA MET A 334 6.49 -12.14 -4.32
C MET A 334 5.03 -12.47 -4.70
N SER A 335 4.71 -12.52 -6.00
CA SER A 335 3.36 -12.80 -6.53
C SER A 335 3.37 -13.94 -7.59
N PRO A 336 3.84 -15.16 -7.23
CA PRO A 336 3.93 -16.29 -8.17
C PRO A 336 2.58 -16.91 -8.58
N LEU A 337 1.52 -16.58 -7.84
CA LEU A 337 0.21 -17.22 -8.00
C LEU A 337 -0.69 -16.48 -8.99
N MET A 338 -1.54 -17.24 -9.66
CA MET A 338 -2.77 -16.71 -10.26
C MET A 338 -3.87 -16.63 -9.19
N ASP A 339 -4.73 -15.61 -9.24
CA ASP A 339 -5.89 -15.45 -8.35
C ASP A 339 -6.87 -16.63 -8.55
N GLY A 340 -7.03 -17.43 -7.50
CA GLY A 340 -7.88 -18.62 -7.50
C GLY A 340 -9.38 -18.33 -7.61
N ASN A 341 -9.80 -17.08 -7.42
CA ASN A 341 -11.21 -16.67 -7.56
C ASN A 341 -11.64 -16.47 -9.02
N LYS A 342 -10.73 -16.69 -9.98
CA LYS A 342 -11.01 -16.54 -11.42
C LYS A 342 -10.98 -17.89 -12.12
N ASN A 343 -11.83 -18.03 -13.15
CA ASN A 343 -11.78 -19.18 -14.05
C ASN A 343 -10.92 -18.85 -15.28
N TRP A 344 -9.59 -18.91 -15.11
CA TRP A 344 -8.60 -18.55 -16.14
C TRP A 344 -8.81 -19.30 -17.46
N ARG A 345 -9.11 -20.60 -17.38
CA ARG A 345 -9.34 -21.43 -18.57
C ARG A 345 -10.57 -20.97 -19.35
N SER A 346 -11.66 -20.67 -18.65
CA SER A 346 -12.86 -20.12 -19.28
C SER A 346 -12.59 -18.74 -19.89
N MET A 347 -11.84 -17.86 -19.20
CA MET A 347 -11.49 -16.55 -19.73
C MET A 347 -10.68 -16.63 -21.04
N CYS A 348 -9.88 -17.67 -21.22
CA CYS A 348 -9.08 -17.88 -22.43
C CYS A 348 -9.86 -18.38 -23.65
N GLY A 349 -11.02 -19.03 -23.47
CA GLY A 349 -11.83 -19.53 -24.57
C GLY A 349 -11.06 -20.44 -25.53
N SER A 350 -11.28 -20.28 -26.84
CA SER A 350 -10.58 -21.05 -27.88
C SER A 350 -9.25 -20.39 -28.28
N LEU A 351 -8.14 -21.13 -28.15
CA LEU A 351 -6.80 -20.66 -28.52
C LEU A 351 -6.44 -20.93 -29.99
N ALA A 352 -7.25 -21.69 -30.73
CA ALA A 352 -6.95 -22.05 -32.12
C ALA A 352 -6.78 -20.82 -33.02
N ALA A 353 -7.68 -19.84 -32.91
CA ALA A 353 -7.60 -18.59 -33.67
C ALA A 353 -6.46 -17.67 -33.21
N ALA A 354 -6.04 -17.76 -31.94
CA ALA A 354 -4.93 -16.98 -31.40
C ALA A 354 -3.57 -17.51 -31.89
N LYS A 355 -3.44 -18.85 -31.94
CA LYS A 355 -2.21 -19.53 -32.39
C LYS A 355 -1.93 -19.32 -33.88
N SER A 356 -2.97 -19.21 -34.72
CA SER A 356 -2.82 -18.94 -36.16
C SER A 356 -2.35 -17.52 -36.50
N LYS A 357 -2.48 -16.57 -35.56
CA LYS A 357 -2.00 -15.20 -35.75
C LYS A 357 -0.47 -15.13 -35.56
N PRO A 358 0.24 -14.30 -36.35
CA PRO A 358 1.63 -13.96 -36.05
C PRO A 358 1.70 -13.20 -34.74
N ASP A 359 2.82 -13.34 -34.03
CA ASP A 359 2.94 -12.84 -32.66
C ASP A 359 2.63 -11.33 -32.54
N SER A 360 3.14 -10.51 -33.45
CA SER A 360 2.90 -9.05 -33.49
C SER A 360 1.42 -8.64 -33.57
N ARG A 361 0.51 -9.53 -34.00
CA ARG A 361 -0.94 -9.28 -34.09
C ARG A 361 -1.74 -9.88 -32.94
N ARG A 362 -1.10 -10.54 -31.97
CA ARG A 362 -1.78 -11.10 -30.80
C ARG A 362 -2.02 -10.02 -29.76
N SER A 363 -3.25 -9.95 -29.26
CA SER A 363 -3.59 -9.18 -28.06
C SER A 363 -2.85 -9.71 -26.84
N TRP A 364 -2.71 -8.88 -25.80
CA TRP A 364 -2.13 -9.33 -24.53
C TRP A 364 -2.87 -10.52 -23.94
N LYS A 365 -4.21 -10.52 -23.99
CA LYS A 365 -5.02 -11.65 -23.52
C LYS A 365 -4.64 -12.97 -24.22
N GLU A 366 -4.51 -12.95 -25.55
CA GLU A 366 -4.09 -14.12 -26.32
C GLU A 366 -2.68 -14.59 -25.94
N ARG A 367 -1.73 -13.66 -25.76
CA ARG A 367 -0.37 -13.95 -25.29
C ARG A 367 -0.39 -14.62 -23.91
N GLY A 368 -1.11 -14.03 -22.96
CA GLY A 368 -1.27 -14.57 -21.60
C GLY A 368 -1.84 -15.98 -21.58
N CYS A 369 -2.87 -16.24 -22.37
CA CYS A 369 -3.47 -17.56 -22.46
C CYS A 369 -2.54 -18.61 -23.09
N ILE A 370 -1.79 -18.24 -24.14
CA ILE A 370 -0.78 -19.13 -24.75
C ILE A 370 0.34 -19.44 -23.75
N MET A 371 0.82 -18.44 -23.01
CA MET A 371 1.82 -18.64 -21.95
C MET A 371 1.31 -19.61 -20.88
N LEU A 372 0.08 -19.40 -20.39
CA LEU A 372 -0.50 -20.25 -19.35
C LEU A 372 -0.74 -21.68 -19.83
N GLU A 373 -1.19 -21.86 -21.07
CA GLU A 373 -1.34 -23.17 -21.71
C GLU A 373 0.01 -23.87 -21.88
N SER A 374 1.08 -23.15 -22.27
CA SER A 374 2.44 -23.70 -22.39
C SER A 374 3.00 -24.21 -21.07
N LYS A 375 2.52 -23.67 -19.94
CA LYS A 375 2.81 -24.14 -18.57
C LYS A 375 1.84 -25.23 -18.11
N ASN A 376 1.11 -25.85 -19.02
CA ASN A 376 0.09 -26.85 -18.74
C ASN A 376 -0.94 -26.39 -17.70
N TRP A 377 -1.36 -25.12 -17.79
CA TRP A 377 -2.30 -24.48 -16.85
C TRP A 377 -1.84 -24.50 -15.39
N ARG A 378 -0.53 -24.46 -15.14
CA ARG A 378 0.06 -24.32 -13.80
C ARG A 378 -0.16 -22.90 -13.27
N TYR A 379 -0.85 -22.78 -12.14
CA TYR A 379 -1.22 -21.49 -11.51
C TYR A 379 -0.28 -21.03 -10.40
N ASP A 380 0.81 -21.76 -10.17
CA ASP A 380 1.81 -21.44 -9.15
C ASP A 380 3.20 -21.52 -9.75
N ASP A 381 3.85 -20.37 -9.93
CA ASP A 381 5.23 -20.27 -10.45
C ASP A 381 6.28 -20.12 -9.33
N SER A 382 5.95 -20.54 -8.11
CA SER A 382 6.91 -20.50 -7.00
C SER A 382 8.12 -21.39 -7.29
N ASP A 383 9.29 -20.91 -6.87
CA ASP A 383 10.58 -21.59 -7.06
C ASP A 383 11.58 -21.26 -5.92
N ASN A 384 12.88 -21.43 -6.18
CA ASN A 384 13.93 -21.16 -5.21
C ASN A 384 14.21 -19.68 -4.94
N SER A 385 13.67 -18.78 -5.76
CA SER A 385 13.77 -17.33 -5.59
C SER A 385 12.58 -16.71 -4.84
N THR A 386 11.45 -17.43 -4.71
CA THR A 386 10.25 -16.96 -4.01
C THR A 386 10.52 -16.60 -2.55
N ILE A 387 10.29 -15.35 -2.16
CA ILE A 387 10.46 -14.88 -0.78
C ILE A 387 9.08 -14.78 -0.12
N CYS A 388 8.11 -14.26 -0.86
CA CYS A 388 6.73 -14.19 -0.42
C CYS A 388 5.76 -14.71 -1.49
N VAL A 389 4.53 -14.94 -1.04
CA VAL A 389 3.43 -15.42 -1.87
C VAL A 389 2.19 -14.59 -1.52
N HIS A 390 1.80 -13.70 -2.42
CA HIS A 390 0.52 -12.99 -2.33
C HIS A 390 -0.65 -13.95 -2.56
N ARG A 391 -1.57 -14.07 -1.59
CA ARG A 391 -2.63 -15.09 -1.57
C ARG A 391 -3.99 -14.64 -2.13
N PHE A 392 -4.14 -13.37 -2.49
CA PHE A 392 -5.37 -12.83 -3.11
C PHE A 392 -6.65 -13.20 -2.33
N LEU A 393 -6.65 -13.05 -1.01
CA LEU A 393 -7.84 -13.36 -0.21
C LEU A 393 -8.95 -12.33 -0.42
N HIS A 394 -8.61 -11.11 -0.84
CA HIS A 394 -9.55 -10.03 -1.16
C HIS A 394 -10.49 -9.63 -0.02
N LEU A 395 -10.16 -9.95 1.23
CA LEU A 395 -11.07 -9.73 2.37
C LEU A 395 -11.34 -8.25 2.68
N GLY A 396 -10.52 -7.33 2.15
CA GLY A 396 -10.78 -5.88 2.20
C GLY A 396 -12.00 -5.44 1.39
N TYR A 397 -12.39 -6.21 0.36
CA TYR A 397 -13.52 -5.89 -0.51
C TYR A 397 -14.86 -6.32 0.11
N GLY A 398 -15.90 -5.52 -0.13
CA GLY A 398 -17.26 -5.82 0.36
C GLY A 398 -17.83 -7.15 -0.13
N PHE A 399 -17.49 -7.57 -1.36
CA PHE A 399 -17.95 -8.85 -1.90
C PHE A 399 -17.40 -10.06 -1.14
N ALA A 400 -16.27 -9.93 -0.46
CA ALA A 400 -15.62 -10.98 0.31
C ALA A 400 -16.06 -11.00 1.78
N ALA A 401 -17.05 -10.17 2.16
CA ALA A 401 -17.46 -10.04 3.57
C ALA A 401 -17.87 -11.37 4.21
N GLY A 402 -18.52 -12.27 3.46
CA GLY A 402 -18.91 -13.60 3.94
C GLY A 402 -17.75 -14.57 4.20
N ALA A 403 -16.56 -14.29 3.68
CA ALA A 403 -15.37 -15.12 3.88
C ALA A 403 -14.53 -14.68 5.10
N ARG A 404 -14.89 -13.56 5.74
CA ARG A 404 -14.18 -13.00 6.89
C ARG A 404 -14.46 -13.85 8.13
N LYS A 405 -13.40 -14.39 8.74
CA LYS A 405 -13.43 -15.01 10.06
C LYS A 405 -13.47 -13.93 11.14
N LYS A 406 -13.79 -14.36 12.37
CA LYS A 406 -13.83 -13.49 13.54
C LYS A 406 -12.50 -12.72 13.68
N PRO A 407 -12.55 -11.44 14.10
CA PRO A 407 -11.34 -10.67 14.32
C PRO A 407 -10.64 -11.10 15.62
N PHE A 408 -9.32 -10.95 15.66
CA PHE A 408 -8.49 -11.13 16.86
C PHE A 408 -7.63 -9.88 17.08
N ASN A 409 -7.22 -9.65 18.33
CA ASN A 409 -6.32 -8.57 18.65
C ASN A 409 -4.87 -8.95 18.28
N VAL A 410 -4.37 -8.36 17.20
CA VAL A 410 -3.06 -8.69 16.63
C VAL A 410 -1.90 -8.20 17.48
N THR A 411 -2.05 -7.09 18.21
CA THR A 411 -1.00 -6.59 19.11
C THR A 411 -0.87 -7.47 20.33
N ALA A 412 -1.98 -7.88 20.93
CA ALA A 412 -1.97 -8.80 22.07
C ALA A 412 -1.36 -10.15 21.67
N ARG A 413 -1.68 -10.67 20.48
CA ARG A 413 -1.18 -11.97 20.00
C ARG A 413 0.33 -11.99 19.77
N PHE A 414 0.92 -10.85 19.43
CA PHE A 414 2.29 -10.73 18.92
C PHE A 414 3.16 -9.77 19.73
N TRP A 415 2.69 -9.35 20.89
CA TRP A 415 3.48 -8.59 21.85
C TRP A 415 4.72 -9.39 22.31
N PRO A 416 5.90 -8.75 22.47
CA PRO A 416 6.21 -7.33 22.25
C PRO A 416 6.71 -7.01 20.83
N ARG A 417 6.68 -7.96 19.90
CA ARG A 417 7.31 -7.82 18.57
C ARG A 417 6.50 -6.93 17.63
N LEU A 418 5.18 -6.94 17.76
CA LEU A 418 4.30 -6.07 17.00
C LEU A 418 4.06 -4.76 17.76
N THR A 419 4.49 -3.66 17.17
CA THR A 419 4.31 -2.32 17.72
C THR A 419 3.23 -1.59 16.93
N ILE A 420 2.25 -1.03 17.61
CA ILE A 420 1.49 0.09 17.06
C ILE A 420 2.36 1.33 17.30
N MET A 421 2.59 2.15 16.28
CA MET A 421 3.24 3.44 16.53
C MET A 421 2.39 4.21 17.54
N PRO A 422 2.89 4.50 18.75
CA PRO A 422 2.13 5.32 19.67
C PRO A 422 1.93 6.67 18.99
N VAL A 423 0.67 7.03 18.71
CA VAL A 423 0.23 8.34 18.20
C VAL A 423 1.17 9.38 18.77
N PHE A 424 2.09 9.89 17.93
CA PHE A 424 3.31 10.59 18.28
C PHE A 424 3.26 11.20 19.69
N ARG A 425 3.52 10.38 20.73
CA ARG A 425 3.93 10.93 22.01
C ARG A 425 5.26 11.53 21.65
N THR A 426 5.26 12.86 21.58
CA THR A 426 6.45 13.69 21.57
C THR A 426 7.57 12.90 22.23
N PHE A 427 8.59 12.57 21.45
CA PHE A 427 9.87 12.16 22.01
C PHE A 427 10.39 13.36 22.80
N PHE A 428 9.82 13.59 23.98
CA PHE A 428 10.54 14.25 25.04
C PHE A 428 11.69 13.28 25.33
N PRO A 429 12.95 13.69 25.19
CA PRO A 429 14.02 12.90 25.76
C PRO A 429 13.63 12.63 27.22
N ARG A 430 13.73 11.37 27.64
CA ARG A 430 13.66 11.03 29.06
C ARG A 430 14.77 11.83 29.74
N ASN A 431 14.46 13.04 30.19
CA ASN A 431 15.27 13.71 31.17
C ASN A 431 15.26 12.77 32.36
N LYS A 432 16.43 12.20 32.65
CA LYS A 432 16.70 11.46 33.87
C LYS A 432 16.05 12.23 35.00
N CYS A 433 15.16 11.58 35.76
CA CYS A 433 14.75 12.10 37.05
C CYS A 433 16.02 12.22 37.90
N VAL A 434 16.58 13.42 37.97
CA VAL A 434 17.54 13.77 39.00
C VAL A 434 16.70 13.97 40.25
N LYS A 435 16.79 13.02 41.18
CA LYS A 435 16.33 13.23 42.56
C LYS A 435 17.07 14.45 43.09
N TYR A 436 16.34 15.54 43.33
CA TYR A 436 16.77 16.51 44.32
C TYR A 436 16.11 16.11 45.63
N SER A 437 16.94 15.76 46.61
CA SER A 437 16.51 15.76 48.02
C SER A 437 16.27 17.21 48.40
N LEU A 438 15.09 17.49 48.96
CA LEU A 438 14.96 18.56 49.93
C LEU A 438 15.41 18.05 51.30
#